data_AF-A0A7S3DZG8-F1
#
_entry.id   AF-A0A7S3DZG8-F1
#
_cell.length_a   1.000
_cell.length_b   1.000
_cell.length_c   1.000
_cell.angle_alpha   90.00
_cell.angle_beta   90.00
_cell.angle_gamma   90.00
#
_symmetry.space_group_name_H-M   'P 1'
#
loop_
_entity.id
_entity.type
_entity.pdbx_description
1 polymer ?
#
loop_
_entity_poly.entity_id
_entity_poly.type
_entity_poly.pdbx_seq_one_letter_code
_entity_poly.pdbx_strand_id
1 'polypeptide(L)'
;TRVDLSPYNQFPEEVRRRQQRIAEITEMIHVASLLHDDVLDDAETRRGLTTVNKMFGDKVAILAGDFLLARASVALAALKNTEVVGLIATCIENLATGE
;
A
#
# COMPACT_ATOMS: atom_id res chain seq x y z
N THR A 1 -2.41 21.09 2.56
CA THR A 1 -3.53 21.27 1.62
C THR A 1 -4.73 20.52 2.16
N ARG A 2 -5.87 21.18 2.44
CA ARG A 2 -7.09 20.48 2.86
C ARG A 2 -7.66 19.77 1.62
N VAL A 3 -7.79 18.46 1.70
CA VAL A 3 -8.47 17.68 0.65
C VAL A 3 -9.93 18.13 0.62
N ASP A 4 -10.43 18.57 -0.53
CA ASP A 4 -11.86 18.86 -0.68
C ASP A 4 -12.64 17.54 -0.63
N LEU A 5 -13.40 17.36 0.44
CA LEU A 5 -14.23 16.17 0.65
C LEU A 5 -15.66 16.34 0.13
N SER A 6 -15.99 17.51 -0.43
CA SER A 6 -17.35 17.80 -0.94
C SER A 6 -17.89 16.77 -1.94
N PRO A 7 -17.09 16.18 -2.86
CA PRO A 7 -17.60 15.17 -3.80
C PRO A 7 -17.98 13.87 -3.11
N TYR A 8 -17.26 13.50 -2.06
CA TYR A 8 -17.49 12.26 -1.33
C TYR A 8 -18.73 12.37 -0.42
N ASN A 9 -19.08 13.57 0.05
CA ASN A 9 -20.24 13.80 0.94
C ASN A 9 -21.60 13.44 0.35
N GLN A 10 -21.64 13.06 -0.93
CA GLN A 10 -22.84 12.61 -1.63
C GLN A 10 -23.16 11.12 -1.37
N PHE A 11 -22.19 10.32 -0.94
CA PHE A 11 -22.39 8.90 -0.66
C PHE A 11 -22.79 8.63 0.80
N PRO A 12 -23.61 7.58 1.06
CA PRO A 12 -23.88 7.11 2.40
C PRO A 12 -22.59 6.89 3.20
N GLU A 13 -22.60 7.24 4.49
CA GLU A 13 -21.43 7.19 5.36
C GLU A 13 -20.78 5.80 5.41
N GLU A 14 -21.59 4.74 5.37
CA GLU A 14 -21.12 3.35 5.30
C GLU A 14 -20.31 3.06 4.02
N VAL A 15 -20.79 3.51 2.86
CA VAL A 15 -20.10 3.32 1.57
C VAL A 15 -18.74 3.99 1.61
N ARG A 16 -18.69 5.23 2.10
CA ARG A 16 -17.44 5.99 2.26
C ARG A 16 -16.45 5.29 3.17
N ARG A 17 -16.90 4.77 4.33
CA ARG A 17 -16.04 4.00 5.24
C ARG A 17 -15.45 2.76 4.57
N ARG A 18 -16.24 2.06 3.76
CA ARG A 18 -15.77 0.88 3.02
C ARG A 18 -14.74 1.27 1.94
N GLN A 19 -14.99 2.37 1.22
CA GLN A 19 -14.05 2.92 0.23
C GLN A 19 -12.74 3.39 0.88
N GLN A 20 -12.80 4.06 2.03
CA GLN A 20 -11.62 4.48 2.78
C GLN A 20 -10.78 3.27 3.22
N ARG A 21 -11.41 2.22 3.75
CA ARG A 21 -10.69 1.00 4.15
C ARG A 21 -9.95 0.36 2.99
N ILE A 22 -10.58 0.22 1.81
CA ILE A 22 -9.88 -0.36 0.66
C ILE A 22 -8.77 0.56 0.16
N ALA A 23 -8.96 1.89 0.19
CA ALA A 23 -7.92 2.85 -0.18
C ALA A 23 -6.71 2.77 0.76
N GLU A 24 -6.93 2.67 2.07
CA GLU A 24 -5.86 2.46 3.06
C GLU A 24 -5.08 1.16 2.80
N ILE A 25 -5.79 0.07 2.49
CA ILE A 25 -5.16 -1.21 2.16
C ILE A 25 -4.30 -1.11 0.90
N THR A 26 -4.85 -0.53 -0.16
CA THR A 26 -4.13 -0.35 -1.43
C THR A 26 -2.89 0.53 -1.24
N GLU A 27 -2.98 1.61 -0.46
CA GLU A 27 -1.84 2.48 -0.21
C GLU A 27 -0.75 1.79 0.63
N MET A 28 -1.14 0.94 1.61
CA MET A 28 -0.15 0.13 2.34
C MET A 28 0.62 -0.82 1.41
N ILE A 29 -0.08 -1.47 0.47
CA ILE A 29 0.54 -2.34 -0.55
C ILE A 29 1.45 -1.53 -1.46
N HIS A 30 0.99 -0.35 -1.91
CA HIS A 30 1.78 0.54 -2.76
C HIS A 30 3.07 0.98 -2.06
N VAL A 31 3.00 1.42 -0.80
CA VAL A 31 4.20 1.82 -0.05
C VAL A 31 5.12 0.62 0.19
N ALA A 32 4.57 -0.57 0.46
CA ALA A 32 5.38 -1.78 0.60
C ALA A 32 6.19 -2.07 -0.67
N SER A 33 5.58 -2.00 -1.86
CA SER A 33 6.30 -2.21 -3.12
C SER A 33 7.40 -1.15 -3.29
N LEU A 34 7.11 0.14 -3.10
CA LEU A 34 8.11 1.20 -3.26
C LEU A 34 9.35 1.01 -2.35
N LEU A 35 9.17 0.47 -1.14
CA LEU A 35 10.28 0.16 -0.24
C LEU A 35 11.13 -1.01 -0.72
N HIS A 36 10.49 -2.03 -1.31
CA HIS A 36 11.17 -3.15 -1.92
C HIS A 36 11.89 -2.72 -3.22
N ASP A 37 11.23 -1.96 -4.09
CA ASP A 37 11.82 -1.36 -5.30
C ASP A 37 13.08 -0.55 -4.96
N ASP A 38 13.03 0.31 -3.94
CA ASP A 38 14.17 1.16 -3.54
C ASP A 38 15.40 0.34 -3.13
N VAL A 39 15.19 -0.85 -2.57
CA VAL A 39 16.27 -1.80 -2.24
C VAL A 39 16.78 -2.48 -3.50
N LEU A 40 15.89 -2.95 -4.37
CA LEU A 40 16.24 -3.64 -5.61
C LEU A 40 17.02 -2.73 -6.57
N ASP A 41 16.60 -1.48 -6.69
CA ASP A 41 17.21 -0.48 -7.58
C ASP A 41 18.44 0.22 -6.96
N ASP A 42 18.79 -0.09 -5.71
CA ASP A 42 19.80 0.63 -4.92
C ASP A 42 19.57 2.16 -4.91
N ALA A 43 18.30 2.57 -4.90
CA ALA A 43 17.90 3.97 -5.11
C ALA A 43 18.40 4.89 -4.00
N GLU A 44 19.00 6.03 -4.39
CA GLU A 44 19.47 7.05 -3.43
C GLU A 44 18.35 7.94 -2.90
N THR A 45 17.35 8.24 -3.74
CA THR A 45 16.24 9.12 -3.39
C THR A 45 14.91 8.65 -3.99
N ARG A 46 13.82 8.83 -3.24
CA ARG A 46 12.45 8.70 -3.72
C ARG A 46 11.69 9.99 -3.50
N ARG A 47 11.11 10.54 -4.58
CA ARG A 47 10.37 11.82 -4.57
C ARG A 47 11.15 12.97 -3.92
N GLY A 48 12.46 13.01 -4.14
CA GLY A 48 13.36 14.06 -3.62
C GLY A 48 13.80 13.88 -2.16
N LEU A 49 13.40 12.80 -1.49
CA LEU A 49 13.83 12.44 -0.14
C LEU A 49 14.74 11.22 -0.18
N THR A 50 15.69 11.12 0.76
CA THR A 50 16.52 9.93 0.90
C THR A 50 15.66 8.69 1.15
N THR A 51 15.98 7.59 0.50
CA THR A 51 15.26 6.32 0.63
C THR A 51 15.51 5.66 1.99
N VAL A 52 14.60 4.77 2.38
CA VAL A 52 14.68 4.06 3.67
C VAL A 52 15.90 3.14 3.72
N ASN A 53 16.24 2.47 2.63
CA ASN A 53 17.42 1.60 2.55
C ASN A 53 18.72 2.39 2.71
N LYS A 54 18.81 3.62 2.20
CA LYS A 54 20.01 4.46 2.39
C LYS A 54 20.10 5.06 3.79
N MET A 55 18.96 5.38 4.41
CA MET A 55 18.96 5.92 5.78
C MET A 55 19.21 4.84 6.84
N PHE A 56 18.67 3.64 6.66
CA PHE A 56 18.59 2.62 7.72
C PHE A 56 19.10 1.24 7.32
N GLY A 57 19.55 1.07 6.07
CA GLY A 57 20.05 -0.18 5.51
C GLY A 57 18.97 -1.05 4.86
N ASP A 58 19.39 -1.84 3.88
CA ASP A 58 18.50 -2.69 3.05
C ASP A 58 17.63 -3.62 3.90
N LYS A 59 18.20 -4.24 4.94
CA LYS A 59 17.47 -5.16 5.81
C LYS A 59 16.29 -4.48 6.50
N VAL A 60 16.44 -3.23 6.93
CA VAL A 60 15.37 -2.49 7.58
C VAL A 60 14.28 -2.12 6.57
N ALA A 61 14.67 -1.72 5.36
CA ALA A 61 13.72 -1.40 4.29
C ALA A 61 12.91 -2.64 3.85
N ILE A 62 13.55 -3.80 3.67
CA ILE A 62 12.88 -5.07 3.36
C ILE A 62 11.86 -5.43 4.45
N LEU A 63 12.28 -5.41 5.72
CA LEU A 63 11.39 -5.73 6.85
C LEU A 63 10.24 -4.74 7.00
N ALA A 64 10.46 -3.46 6.67
CA ALA A 64 9.40 -2.45 6.67
C ALA A 64 8.36 -2.72 5.57
N GLY A 65 8.80 -3.10 4.36
CA GLY A 65 7.92 -3.53 3.28
C GLY A 65 7.11 -4.78 3.67
N ASP A 66 7.77 -5.80 4.23
CA ASP A 66 7.11 -7.03 4.69
C ASP A 66 6.07 -6.76 5.77
N PHE A 67 6.39 -5.87 6.72
CA PHE A 67 5.47 -5.47 7.77
C PHE A 67 4.22 -4.79 7.19
N LEU A 68 4.39 -3.86 6.24
CA LEU A 68 3.26 -3.18 5.59
C LEU A 68 2.40 -4.17 4.79
N LEU A 69 3.02 -5.08 4.04
CA LEU A 69 2.30 -6.10 3.29
C LEU A 69 1.50 -7.02 4.22
N ALA A 70 2.11 -7.50 5.32
CA ALA A 70 1.42 -8.31 6.32
C ALA A 70 0.25 -7.56 6.98
N ARG A 71 0.42 -6.28 7.30
CA ARG A 71 -0.64 -5.40 7.81
C ARG A 71 -1.78 -5.23 6.82
N ALA A 72 -1.46 -5.04 5.54
CA ALA A 72 -2.43 -4.95 4.46
C ALA A 72 -3.20 -6.28 4.29
N SER A 73 -2.53 -7.43 4.35
CA SER A 73 -3.19 -8.75 4.27
C SER A 73 -4.19 -8.96 5.41
N VAL A 74 -3.84 -8.60 6.65
CA VAL A 74 -4.77 -8.69 7.80
C VAL A 74 -5.97 -7.76 7.60
N ALA A 75 -5.75 -6.53 7.13
CA ALA A 75 -6.83 -5.58 6.88
C ALA A 75 -7.75 -6.02 5.73
N LEU A 76 -7.18 -6.59 4.66
CA LEU A 76 -7.90 -7.14 3.52
C LEU A 76 -8.78 -8.34 3.94
N ALA A 77 -8.25 -9.26 4.75
CA ALA A 77 -9.02 -10.37 5.31
C ALA A 77 -10.17 -9.87 6.20
N ALA A 78 -9.96 -8.79 6.96
CA ALA A 78 -10.99 -8.20 7.81
C ALA A 78 -12.17 -7.58 7.02
N LEU A 79 -12.03 -7.34 5.72
CA LEU A 79 -13.15 -6.93 4.86
C LEU A 79 -14.21 -8.02 4.69
N LYS A 80 -13.86 -9.29 4.94
CA LYS A 80 -14.75 -10.46 4.80
C LYS A 80 -15.46 -10.53 3.44
N ASN A 81 -14.75 -10.10 2.39
CA ASN A 81 -15.24 -10.14 1.02
C ASN A 81 -14.18 -10.85 0.15
N THR A 82 -14.46 -12.10 -0.21
CA THR A 82 -13.53 -12.96 -0.95
C THR A 82 -13.27 -12.50 -2.37
N GLU A 83 -14.25 -11.84 -3.00
CA GLU A 83 -14.08 -11.26 -4.34
C GLU A 83 -13.04 -10.14 -4.30
N VAL A 84 -13.15 -9.21 -3.34
CA VAL A 84 -12.19 -8.13 -3.14
C VAL A 84 -10.82 -8.68 -2.75
N VAL A 85 -10.75 -9.68 -1.87
CA VAL A 85 -9.49 -10.34 -1.51
C VAL A 85 -8.83 -10.95 -2.74
N GLY A 86 -9.59 -11.67 -3.57
CA GLY A 86 -9.10 -12.28 -4.80
C GLY A 86 -8.56 -11.25 -5.80
N LEU A 87 -9.33 -10.17 -6.03
CA LEU A 87 -8.90 -9.09 -6.94
C LEU A 87 -7.59 -8.43 -6.48
N ILE A 88 -7.48 -8.08 -5.20
CA ILE A 88 -6.26 -7.46 -4.67
C ILE A 88 -5.09 -8.46 -4.69
N ALA A 89 -5.31 -9.74 -4.41
CA ALA A 89 -4.27 -10.76 -4.51
C ALA A 89 -3.73 -10.88 -5.95
N THR A 90 -4.62 -10.90 -6.95
CA THR A 90 -4.22 -10.86 -8.37
C THR A 90 -3.48 -9.58 -8.72
N CYS A 91 -3.87 -8.42 -8.16
CA CYS A 91 -3.10 -7.19 -8.35
C CYS A 91 -1.69 -7.28 -7.76
N ILE A 92 -1.53 -7.85 -6.56
CA ILE A 92 -0.20 -8.06 -5.94
C ILE A 92 0.65 -9.03 -6.78
N GLU A 93 0.07 -10.12 -7.27
CA GLU A 93 0.75 -11.05 -8.17
C GLU A 93 1.21 -10.36 -9.47
N ASN A 94 0.35 -9.54 -10.07
CA ASN A 94 0.69 -8.78 -11.27
C ASN A 94 1.77 -7.72 -11.01
N LEU A 95 1.81 -7.12 -9.82
CA LEU A 95 2.90 -6.21 -9.43
C LEU A 95 4.22 -6.98 -9.34
N ALA A 96 4.24 -8.08 -8.61
CA ALA A 96 5.46 -8.88 -8.39
C ALA A 96 5.98 -9.57 -9.67
N THR A 97 5.12 -9.85 -10.65
CA THR A 97 5.52 -10.40 -11.96
C THR A 97 5.85 -9.32 -12.99
N GLY A 98 5.42 -8.08 -12.75
CA GLY A 98 5.66 -6.93 -13.63
C GLY A 98 6.93 -6.14 -13.31
N GLU A 99 7.48 -6.30 -12.11
CA GLU A 99 8.89 -5.99 -11.78
C GLU A 99 9.86 -6.90 -12.54
#